data_AF-W1XWQ6-F1
#
_entry.id   AF-W1XWQ6-F1
#
_cell.length_a   1.000
_cell.length_b   1.000
_cell.length_c   1.000
_cell.angle_alpha   90.00
_cell.angle_beta   90.00
_cell.angle_gamma   90.00
#
_symmetry.space_group_name_H-M   'P 1'
#
loop_
_entity.id
_entity.type
_entity.pdbx_description
1 polymer ?
#
loop_
_entity_poly.entity_id
_entity_poly.type
_entity_poly.pdbx_seq_one_letter_code
_entity_poly.pdbx_strand_id
1 'polypeptide(L)' 'LDIHYRKEGYERISATNPGGLSDKLRDYFSGNLSIIDTLPTATGGTPFQREVWKPLRTIPCGQVMHYGQLAEQLDRKST' A
#
# COMPACT_ATOMS: atom_id res chain seq x y z
N LEU A 1 9.33 -12.56 -8.80
CA LEU A 1 8.58 -11.95 -7.68
C LEU A 1 9.29 -12.07 -6.32
N ASP A 2 10.50 -12.65 -6.27
CA ASP A 2 11.10 -13.26 -5.08
C ASP A 2 12.15 -12.39 -4.35
N ILE A 3 12.15 -11.08 -4.61
CA ILE A 3 13.28 -10.19 -4.24
C ILE A 3 12.92 -9.12 -3.19
N HIS A 4 11.68 -9.07 -2.70
CA HIS A 4 11.21 -7.98 -1.85
C HIS A 4 10.50 -8.38 -0.56
N TYR A 5 10.14 -9.66 -0.40
CA TYR A 5 9.67 -10.20 0.87
C TYR A 5 10.82 -11.04 1.45
N ARG A 6 11.13 -10.82 2.73
CA ARG A 6 12.33 -11.32 3.44
C ARG A 6 12.65 -12.80 3.10
N LYS A 7 13.91 -13.07 2.77
CA LYS A 7 14.44 -14.39 2.35
C LYS A 7 14.56 -15.44 3.47
N GLU A 8 14.44 -15.05 4.73
CA GLU A 8 14.60 -15.97 5.85
C GLU A 8 13.32 -16.73 6.17
N GLY A 9 13.47 -17.96 6.67
CA GLY A 9 12.35 -18.78 7.12
C GLY A 9 11.50 -18.02 8.13
N TYR A 10 10.20 -17.95 7.87
CA TYR A 10 9.26 -17.36 8.79
C TYR A 10 8.69 -18.45 9.70
N GLU A 11 8.59 -18.17 10.99
CA GLU A 11 7.81 -18.99 11.90
C GLU A 11 6.39 -18.42 11.99
N ARG A 12 5.39 -19.26 11.71
CA ARG A 12 3.98 -18.87 11.87
C ARG A 12 3.62 -18.95 13.35
N ILE A 13 3.52 -17.80 13.98
CA ILE A 13 2.99 -17.68 15.33
C ILE A 13 1.49 -17.42 15.21
N SER A 14 0.68 -18.20 15.92
CA SER A 14 -0.75 -17.90 16.05
C SER A 14 -0.90 -16.66 16.92
N ALA A 15 -1.50 -15.61 16.36
CA ALA A 15 -1.75 -14.35 17.05
C ALA A 15 -3.16 -13.86 16.74
N THR A 16 -3.85 -13.35 17.75
CA THR A 16 -5.13 -12.67 17.57
C THR A 16 -4.86 -11.18 17.47
N ASN A 17 -5.25 -10.57 16.34
CA ASN A 17 -5.10 -9.14 16.07
C ASN A 17 -3.69 -8.57 16.34
N PRO A 18 -2.62 -9.15 15.76
CA PRO A 18 -1.27 -8.64 15.94
C PRO A 18 -1.19 -7.18 15.45
N GLY A 19 -0.71 -6.29 16.32
CA GLY A 19 -0.56 -4.86 16.01
C GLY A 19 -1.87 -4.12 15.71
N GLY A 20 -3.03 -4.66 16.10
CA GLY A 20 -4.33 -3.99 15.89
C GLY A 20 -4.81 -3.97 14.44
N LEU A 21 -4.15 -4.71 13.53
CA LEU A 21 -4.38 -4.59 12.09
C LEU A 21 -5.76 -5.11 11.66
N SER A 22 -6.26 -6.15 12.32
CA SER A 22 -7.58 -6.72 11.99
C SER A 22 -8.71 -5.76 12.37
N ASP A 23 -8.56 -5.04 13.49
CA ASP A 23 -9.55 -4.05 13.92
C ASP A 23 -9.55 -2.83 13.01
N LYS A 24 -8.37 -2.34 12.62
CA LYS A 24 -8.26 -1.25 11.64
C LYS A 24 -8.94 -1.60 10.31
N LEU A 25 -8.80 -2.83 9.83
CA LEU A 25 -9.51 -3.28 8.63
C LEU A 25 -11.03 -3.35 8.86
N ARG A 26 -11.47 -3.79 10.03
CA ARG A 26 -12.90 -3.80 10.41
C ARG A 26 -13.47 -2.38 10.41
N ASP A 27 -12.73 -1.42 10.94
CA ASP A 27 -13.11 0.00 10.94
C ASP A 27 -13.20 0.58 9.52
N TYR A 28 -12.30 0.16 8.63
CA TYR A 28 -12.36 0.56 7.22
C TYR A 28 -13.67 0.11 6.58
N PHE A 29 -14.03 -1.17 6.77
CA PHE A 29 -15.27 -1.73 6.24
C PHE A 29 -16.53 -1.22 6.95
N SER A 30 -16.43 -0.73 8.19
CA SER A 30 -17.55 -0.10 8.90
C SER A 30 -17.83 1.34 8.44
N GLY A 31 -16.97 1.90 7.59
CA GLY A 31 -17.15 3.21 6.97
C GLY A 31 -16.08 4.25 7.33
N ASN A 32 -15.14 3.92 8.22
CA ASN A 32 -13.99 4.79 8.50
C ASN A 32 -12.88 4.58 7.46
N LEU A 33 -13.09 5.08 6.24
CA LEU A 33 -12.15 4.87 5.13
C LEU A 33 -10.73 5.42 5.41
N SER A 34 -10.61 6.46 6.25
CA SER A 34 -9.33 7.08 6.63
C SER A 34 -8.44 6.20 7.51
N ILE A 35 -8.97 5.15 8.14
CA ILE A 35 -8.17 4.32 9.05
C ILE A 35 -7.02 3.60 8.33
N ILE A 36 -7.17 3.37 7.02
CA ILE A 36 -6.19 2.68 6.18
C ILE A 36 -4.86 3.45 6.09
N ASP A 37 -4.88 4.78 6.26
CA ASP A 37 -3.69 5.62 6.23
C ASP A 37 -2.77 5.37 7.45
N THR A 38 -3.33 4.85 8.54
CA THR A 38 -2.61 4.54 9.78
C THR A 38 -1.90 3.19 9.75
N LEU A 39 -2.07 2.41 8.69
CA LEU A 39 -1.47 1.09 8.56
C LEU A 39 0.00 1.22 8.16
N PRO A 40 0.95 0.64 8.93
CA PRO A 40 2.36 0.67 8.57
C PRO A 40 2.58 -0.19 7.32
N THR A 41 3.09 0.43 6.25
CA THR A 41 3.42 -0.29 5.01
C THR A 41 4.92 -0.44 4.87
N ALA A 42 5.40 -1.69 4.93
CA ALA A 42 6.77 -2.00 4.53
C ALA A 42 6.81 -2.20 3.01
N THR A 43 7.15 -1.16 2.27
CA THR A 43 7.25 -1.24 0.80
C THR A 43 8.58 -1.90 0.41
N GLY A 44 8.60 -3.23 0.36
CA GLY A 44 9.59 -3.96 -0.42
C GLY A 44 9.27 -3.78 -1.90
N GLY A 45 10.17 -3.18 -2.67
CA GLY A 45 9.95 -2.95 -4.10
C GLY A 45 11.14 -2.26 -4.77
N THR A 46 11.19 -2.31 -6.10
CA THR A 46 12.20 -1.59 -6.88
C THR A 46 12.04 -0.08 -6.65
N PRO A 47 13.08 0.75 -6.92
CA PRO A 47 12.94 2.21 -6.89
C PRO A 47 11.70 2.71 -7.65
N PHE A 48 11.46 2.13 -8.84
CA PHE A 48 10.29 2.44 -9.66
C PHE A 48 8.95 2.11 -8.97
N GLN A 49 8.83 0.93 -8.35
CA GLN A 49 7.59 0.58 -7.63
C GLN A 49 7.31 1.55 -6.48
N ARG A 50 8.35 1.96 -5.75
CA ARG A 50 8.23 2.95 -4.66
C ARG A 50 7.83 4.33 -5.18
N GLU A 51 8.34 4.74 -6.34
CA GLU A 51 7.93 5.98 -7.00
C GLU A 51 6.46 5.94 -7.42
N VAL A 52 5.96 4.80 -7.91
CA VAL A 52 4.55 4.61 -8.27
C VAL A 52 3.64 4.57 -7.03
N TRP A 53 4.06 3.93 -5.94
CA TRP A 53 3.23 3.79 -4.74
C TRP A 53 3.01 5.10 -3.97
N LYS A 54 3.97 6.02 -4.01
CA LYS A 54 3.85 7.35 -3.36
C LYS A 54 2.62 8.15 -3.83
N PRO A 55 2.43 8.43 -5.13
CA PRO A 55 1.27 9.16 -5.64
C PRO A 55 -0.03 8.34 -5.58
N LEU A 56 0.02 7.01 -5.63
CA LEU A 56 -1.18 6.21 -5.40
C LEU A 56 -1.79 6.43 -4.01
N ARG A 57 -0.96 6.69 -3.00
CA ARG A 57 -1.41 7.02 -1.64
C ARG A 57 -1.99 8.43 -1.48
N THR A 58 -1.88 9.29 -2.49
CA THR A 58 -2.46 10.64 -2.43
C THR A 58 -3.86 10.73 -3.04
N ILE A 59 -4.36 9.65 -3.65
CA ILE A 59 -5.72 9.59 -4.19
C ILE A 59 -6.70 9.62 -3.01
N PRO A 60 -7.59 10.64 -2.93
CA PRO A 60 -8.57 10.70 -1.86
C PRO A 60 -9.56 9.53 -1.93
N CYS A 61 -10.13 9.16 -0.79
CA CYS A 61 -11.17 8.13 -0.73
C CYS A 61 -12.35 8.47 -1.66
N GLY A 62 -12.79 7.50 -2.46
CA GLY A 62 -13.88 7.67 -3.41
C GLY A 62 -13.49 8.37 -4.72
N GLN A 63 -12.23 8.73 -4.92
CA GLN A 63 -11.72 9.27 -6.17
C GLN A 63 -10.99 8.20 -6.99
N VAL A 64 -10.88 8.44 -8.29
CA VAL A 64 -10.15 7.59 -9.22
C VAL A 64 -9.02 8.38 -9.88
N MET A 65 -7.94 7.70 -10.25
CA MET A 65 -6.84 8.27 -11.01
C MET A 65 -6.53 7.36 -12.18
N HIS A 66 -6.40 7.94 -13.38
CA HIS A 66 -6.04 7.18 -14.57
C HIS A 66 -4.53 6.91 -14.61
N TYR A 67 -4.14 5.77 -15.18
CA TYR A 67 -2.73 5.41 -15.37
C TYR A 67 -1.93 6.46 -16.15
N GLY A 68 -2.55 7.10 -17.16
CA GLY A 68 -1.91 8.18 -17.91
C GLY A 68 -1.59 9.41 -17.05
N GLN A 69 -2.51 9.81 -16.16
CA GLN A 69 -2.30 10.91 -15.23
C GLN A 69 -1.20 10.60 -14.22
N LEU A 70 -1.17 9.36 -13.72
CA LEU A 70 -0.10 8.87 -12.85
C LEU A 70 1.25 8.88 -13.58
N ALA A 71 1.30 8.47 -14.85
CA ALA A 71 2.52 8.49 -15.65
C ALA A 71 3.02 9.93 -15.90
N GLU A 72 2.12 10.88 -16.13
CA GLU A 72 2.45 12.30 -16.24
C GLU A 72 2.99 12.89 -14.93
N GLN A 73 2.39 12.55 -13.79
CA GLN A 73 2.88 12.95 -12.47
C GLN A 73 4.27 12.39 -12.15
N LEU A 74 4.61 11.24 -12.72
CA LEU A 74 5.91 10.61 -12.59
C LEU A 74 6.92 11.12 -13.64
N ASP A 75 6.56 12.13 -14.47
CA ASP A 75 7.32 12.63 -15.61
C ASP A 75 7.76 11.53 -16.59
N ARG A 76 6.92 10.50 -16.71
CA ARG A 76 7.13 9.34 -17.60
C ARG A 76 6.05 9.36 -18.67
N LYS A 77 6.12 10.33 -19.58
CA LYS A 77 5.43 10.24 -20.87
C LYS A 77 6.04 9.05 -21.62
N SER A 78 5.22 8.12 -22.10
CA SER A 78 5.67 7.09 -23.03
C SER A 78 6.06 7.78 -24.34
N THR A 79 7.36 8.01 -24.54
CA THR A 79 7.94 8.24 -25.86
C THR A 79 8.27 6.89 -26.48
#